data_AF-A0A7C7TLT1-F1
#
_entry.id   AF-A0A7C7TLT1-F1
#
_cell.length_a   1.000
_cell.length_b   1.000
_cell.length_c   1.000
_cell.angle_alpha   90.00
_cell.angle_beta   90.00
_cell.angle_gamma   90.00
#
_symmetry.space_group_name_H-M   'P 1'
#
loop_
_entity.id
_entity.type
_entity.pdbx_description
1 polymer ?
#
loop_
_entity_poly.entity_id
_entity_poly.type
_entity_poly.pdbx_seq_one_letter_code
_entity_poly.pdbx_strand_id
1 'polypeptide(L)' 'MVVLGSLSIASATALQSRTATAQQASPTTFGHGGKESSTGFVDPDKNLVVSLIFNGMPGEPKHDRRQKRVLAALYEALES' A
#
# COMPACT_ATOMS: atom_id res chain seq x y z
N MET A 1 7.07 17.61 -6.87
CA MET A 1 7.61 16.97 -8.09
C MET A 1 6.87 15.66 -8.29
N VAL A 2 5.81 15.65 -9.10
CA VAL A 2 5.05 14.43 -9.43
C VAL A 2 5.74 13.82 -10.65
N VAL A 3 6.40 12.68 -10.48
CA VAL A 3 6.96 11.93 -11.61
C VAL A 3 5.81 11.10 -12.19
N LEU A 4 5.19 11.61 -13.26
CA LEU A 4 4.25 10.86 -14.10
C LEU A 4 5.08 9.93 -15.02
N GLY A 5 5.27 8.68 -14.60
CA GLY A 5 5.91 7.64 -15.39
C GLY A 5 4.96 6.46 -15.64
N SER A 6 4.57 6.29 -16.91
CA SER A 6 3.96 5.10 -17.57
C SER A 6 2.91 4.27 -16.82
N LEU A 7 1.69 4.27 -17.37
CA LEU A 7 0.53 3.47 -16.98
C LEU A 7 0.83 1.97 -16.87
N SER A 8 0.56 1.42 -15.70
CA SER A 8 -0.04 0.09 -15.56
C SER A 8 -1.20 0.23 -14.59
N ILE A 9 -2.43 0.16 -15.11
CA ILE A 9 -3.63 0.04 -14.29
C ILE A 9 -3.62 -1.40 -13.75
N ALA A 10 -2.90 -1.62 -12.66
CA ALA A 10 -3.09 -2.82 -11.88
C ALA A 10 -4.42 -2.65 -11.13
N SER A 11 -5.50 -3.18 -11.72
CA SER A 11 -6.67 -3.55 -10.93
C SER A 11 -6.15 -4.36 -9.73
N ALA A 12 -6.63 -4.07 -8.52
CA ALA A 12 -6.15 -4.65 -7.26
C ALA A 12 -6.33 -6.18 -7.14
N THR A 13 -6.59 -6.87 -8.24
CA THR A 13 -6.64 -8.32 -8.38
C THR A 13 -5.28 -9.01 -8.17
N ALA A 14 -4.16 -8.27 -8.07
CA ALA A 14 -2.81 -8.84 -8.03
C ALA A 14 -1.97 -8.51 -6.77
N LEU A 15 -2.57 -8.38 -5.58
CA LEU A 15 -1.85 -8.65 -4.31
C LEU A 15 -1.88 -10.16 -3.99
N GLN A 16 -1.47 -10.99 -4.96
CA GLN A 16 -1.36 -12.45 -4.80
C GLN A 16 -0.07 -12.81 -4.07
N SER A 17 -0.05 -12.66 -2.74
CA SER A 17 0.85 -13.38 -1.82
C SER A 17 0.38 -13.13 -0.39
N ARG A 18 -0.34 -14.12 0.16
CA ARG A 18 -0.95 -14.12 1.51
C ARG A 18 -0.03 -13.52 2.58
N THR A 19 -0.25 -12.26 2.89
CA THR A 19 0.36 -11.53 4.00
C THR A 19 -0.63 -10.47 4.47
N ALA A 20 -0.71 -10.27 5.79
CA ALA A 20 -1.83 -9.71 6.54
C ALA A 20 -2.49 -8.41 6.00
N THR A 21 -1.79 -7.59 5.22
CA THR A 21 -2.32 -6.32 4.69
C THR A 21 -3.36 -6.48 3.58
N ALA A 22 -3.28 -7.54 2.79
CA ALA A 22 -4.26 -7.79 1.73
C ALA A 22 -5.60 -8.34 2.28
N GLN A 23 -5.61 -8.83 3.52
CA GLN A 23 -6.81 -9.36 4.16
C GLN A 23 -7.71 -8.26 4.75
N GLN A 24 -7.13 -7.13 5.18
CA GLN A 24 -7.84 -6.05 5.87
C GLN A 24 -8.34 -4.95 4.93
N ALA A 25 -7.76 -4.84 3.73
CA ALA A 25 -8.16 -3.88 2.71
C ALA A 25 -9.42 -4.35 1.97
N SER A 26 -10.30 -3.42 1.63
CA SER A 26 -11.54 -3.72 0.90
C SER A 26 -11.25 -4.07 -0.57
N PRO A 27 -12.10 -4.87 -1.24
CA PRO A 27 -11.93 -5.21 -2.66
C PRO A 27 -11.93 -3.99 -3.60
N THR A 28 -12.53 -2.88 -3.17
CA THR A 28 -12.60 -1.60 -3.90
C THR A 28 -11.36 -0.73 -3.70
N THR A 29 -10.36 -1.19 -2.95
CA THR A 29 -9.11 -0.46 -2.72
C THR A 29 -8.30 -0.29 -3.99
N PHE A 30 -7.81 0.91 -4.27
CA PHE A 30 -6.93 1.19 -5.42
C PHE A 30 -5.84 2.19 -5.07
N GLY A 31 -4.68 2.07 -5.72
CA GLY A 31 -3.53 2.92 -5.43
C GLY A 31 -2.28 2.55 -6.21
N HIS A 32 -1.16 3.16 -5.82
CA HIS A 32 0.13 2.94 -6.45
C HIS A 32 1.29 2.97 -5.45
N GLY A 33 2.37 2.27 -5.77
CA GLY A 33 3.62 2.27 -5.01
C GLY A 33 4.73 2.90 -5.82
N GLY A 34 5.51 3.80 -5.20
CA GLY A 34 6.79 4.24 -5.75
C GLY A 34 7.88 3.19 -5.49
N LYS A 35 9.03 3.33 -6.18
CA LYS A 35 10.15 2.38 -6.04
C LYS A 35 10.69 2.36 -4.62
N GLU A 36 10.32 1.33 -3.87
CA GLU A 36 10.80 1.00 -2.53
C GLU A 36 10.77 2.14 -1.49
N SER A 37 9.99 3.20 -1.72
CA SER A 37 10.10 4.45 -0.96
C SER A 37 8.78 5.13 -0.67
N SER A 38 7.69 4.75 -1.34
CA SER A 38 6.39 5.37 -1.11
C SER A 38 5.25 4.47 -1.54
N THR A 39 4.08 4.68 -0.95
CA THR A 39 2.82 4.12 -1.45
C THR A 39 1.66 5.04 -1.11
N GLY A 40 0.72 5.19 -2.02
CA GLY A 40 -0.51 5.93 -1.80
C GLY A 40 -1.71 5.14 -2.34
N PHE A 41 -2.79 5.09 -1.58
CA PHE A 41 -4.01 4.38 -1.97
C PHE A 41 -5.25 4.94 -1.28
N VAL A 42 -6.41 4.52 -1.79
CA VAL A 42 -7.74 4.81 -1.24
C VAL A 42 -8.45 3.48 -1.01
N ASP A 43 -9.07 3.31 0.16
CA ASP A 43 -10.04 2.26 0.46
C ASP A 43 -11.41 2.95 0.69
N PRO A 44 -12.28 3.01 -0.35
CA PRO A 44 -13.54 3.75 -0.28
C PRO A 44 -14.51 3.19 0.77
N ASP A 45 -14.56 1.86 0.93
CA ASP A 45 -15.51 1.21 1.82
C ASP A 45 -15.18 1.50 3.29
N LYS A 46 -13.89 1.74 3.59
CA LYS A 46 -13.40 2.16 4.91
C LYS A 46 -13.22 3.67 5.05
N ASN A 47 -13.63 4.46 4.05
CA ASN A 47 -13.44 5.91 3.99
C ASN A 47 -12.01 6.35 4.33
N LEU A 48 -11.02 5.64 3.78
CA LEU A 48 -9.61 5.76 4.13
C LEU A 48 -8.79 6.21 2.93
N VAL A 49 -7.95 7.22 3.14
CA VAL A 49 -6.94 7.67 2.17
C VAL A 49 -5.58 7.64 2.84
N VAL A 50 -4.59 7.03 2.19
CA VAL A 50 -3.26 6.81 2.76
C VAL A 50 -2.18 7.35 1.83
N SER A 51 -1.20 8.04 2.41
CA SER A 51 0.05 8.41 1.76
C SER A 51 1.20 8.08 2.70
N LEU A 52 2.02 7.09 2.34
CA LEU A 52 3.20 6.66 3.08
C LEU A 52 4.46 7.03 2.30
N ILE A 53 5.39 7.67 3.00
CA ILE A 53 6.72 8.00 2.50
C ILE A 53 7.73 7.40 3.47
N PHE A 54 8.65 6.62 2.92
CA PHE A 54 9.74 6.00 3.66
C PHE A 54 11.08 6.60 3.24
N ASN A 55 11.96 6.77 4.22
CA ASN A 55 13.35 7.12 3.92
C ASN A 55 14.10 5.92 3.33
N GLY A 56 14.85 6.20 2.26
CA GLY A 56 15.72 5.25 1.57
C GLY A 56 15.00 4.13 0.79
N MET A 57 15.78 3.44 -0.05
CA MET A 57 15.37 2.28 -0.84
C MET A 57 16.17 1.06 -0.38
N PRO A 58 15.69 0.29 0.60
CA PRO A 58 16.49 -0.71 1.32
C PRO A 58 16.62 -2.08 0.64
N GLY A 59 16.07 -2.25 -0.56
CA GLY A 59 15.85 -3.53 -1.22
C GLY A 59 14.43 -4.04 -1.00
N GLU A 60 13.85 -4.67 -2.03
CA GLU A 60 12.46 -5.17 -2.04
C GLU A 60 12.08 -6.00 -0.80
N PRO A 61 12.87 -6.97 -0.30
CA PRO A 61 12.45 -7.78 0.85
C PRO A 61 12.34 -6.97 2.15
N LYS A 62 13.18 -5.94 2.31
CA LYS A 62 13.11 -5.04 3.48
C LYS A 62 11.97 -4.04 3.33
N HIS A 63 11.75 -3.55 2.10
CA HIS A 63 10.64 -2.65 1.79
C HIS A 63 9.27 -3.31 2.02
N ASP A 64 9.08 -4.51 1.47
CA ASP A 64 7.85 -5.30 1.63
C ASP A 64 7.51 -5.53 3.11
N ARG A 65 8.52 -5.93 3.91
CA ARG A 65 8.34 -6.17 5.35
C ARG A 65 7.93 -4.92 6.11
N ARG A 66 8.56 -3.77 5.85
CA ARG A 66 8.23 -2.52 6.56
C ARG A 66 6.84 -2.01 6.13
N GLN A 67 6.52 -2.09 4.85
CA GLN A 67 5.22 -1.66 4.34
C GLN A 67 4.10 -2.51 4.95
N LYS A 68 4.28 -3.84 5.02
CA LYS A 68 3.30 -4.73 5.63
C LYS A 68 3.02 -4.41 7.10
N ARG A 69 4.07 -4.12 7.86
CA ARG A 69 3.96 -3.76 9.28
C ARG A 69 3.20 -2.45 9.48
N VAL A 70 3.52 -1.40 8.70
CA VAL A 70 2.86 -0.10 8.83
C VAL A 70 1.38 -0.20 8.46
N LEU A 71 1.05 -0.90 7.37
CA LEU A 71 -0.34 -1.05 6.94
C LEU A 71 -1.17 -1.90 7.91
N ALA A 72 -0.60 -2.97 8.48
CA ALA A 72 -1.30 -3.75 9.51
C ALA A 72 -1.65 -2.89 10.73
N ALA A 73 -0.69 -2.10 11.23
CA ALA A 73 -0.91 -1.20 12.35
C ALA A 73 -1.93 -0.09 12.02
N LEU A 74 -1.93 0.41 10.79
CA LEU A 74 -2.92 1.39 10.32
C LEU A 74 -4.34 0.81 10.37
N TYR A 75 -4.55 -0.40 9.84
CA TYR A 75 -5.88 -1.01 9.84
C TYR A 75 -6.34 -1.43 11.24
N GLU A 76 -5.43 -1.89 12.09
CA GLU A 76 -5.74 -2.16 13.50
C GLU A 76 -6.21 -0.88 14.22
N ALA A 77 -5.56 0.26 13.97
CA ALA A 77 -5.93 1.54 14.56
C ALA A 77 -7.25 2.14 14.02
N LEU A 78 -7.77 1.65 12.90
CA LEU A 78 -9.09 2.04 12.38
C LEU A 78 -10.23 1.25 13.02
N GLU A 79 -9.92 0.09 13.59
CA GLU A 79 -10.89 -0.81 14.23
C GLU A 79 -10.99 -0.58 15.75
N SER A 80 -10.14 0.29 16.31
CA SER A 80 -10.12 0.70 17.73
C SER A 80 -10.92 1.97 18.00
#